data_AF-A0A4R3TC14-F1
#
_entry.id   AF-A0A4R3TC14-F1
#
_cell.length_a   1.000
_cell.length_b   1.000
_cell.length_c   1.000
_cell.angle_alpha   90.00
_cell.angle_beta   90.00
_cell.angle_gamma   90.00
#
_symmetry.space_group_name_H-M   'P 1'
#
loop_
_entity.id
_entity.type
_entity.pdbx_description
1 polymer ?
#
loop_
_entity_poly.entity_id
_entity_poly.type
_entity_poly.pdbx_seq_one_letter_code
_entity_poly.pdbx_strand_id
1 'polypeptide(L)'
;MRTRAFEQDDAHAFCRGPNVENDVACFIVLLGEVYRDLGFLSYEVALATRRAARAGDDAIWNWSEAKLGDAGAAMRPCASINPGKGAFDGPKLEFAWRVKWRCRRWPSSPDAR
;
A
#
# COMPACT_ATOMS: atom_id res chain seq x y z
N MET A 1 0.10 -16.66 -2.07
CA MET A 1 0.85 -17.53 -1.14
C MET A 1 0.54 -17.09 0.28
N ARG A 2 0.60 -17.98 1.29
CA ARG A 2 0.37 -17.64 2.71
C ARG A 2 1.32 -18.48 3.57
N THR A 3 2.10 -17.82 4.42
CA THR A 3 3.02 -18.47 5.37
C THR A 3 2.72 -18.00 6.79
N ARG A 4 3.29 -18.68 7.79
CA ARG A 4 3.24 -18.22 9.20
C ARG A 4 4.39 -17.27 9.55
N ALA A 5 5.51 -17.38 8.84
CA ALA A 5 6.69 -16.55 9.01
C ALA A 5 7.22 -16.15 7.64
N PHE A 6 7.65 -14.90 7.52
CA PHE A 6 8.28 -14.31 6.35
C PHE A 6 9.05 -13.06 6.79
N GLU A 7 10.05 -12.67 6.03
CA GLU A 7 10.79 -11.43 6.25
C GLU A 7 10.20 -10.33 5.37
N GLN A 8 10.03 -9.14 5.94
CA GLN A 8 9.63 -7.94 5.20
C GLN A 8 10.81 -6.99 5.14
N ASP A 9 10.98 -6.31 4.01
CA ASP A 9 11.83 -5.13 3.92
C ASP A 9 11.10 -3.95 4.59
N ASP A 10 11.01 -4.00 5.91
CA ASP A 10 10.21 -3.10 6.73
C ASP A 10 11.04 -1.91 7.23
N ALA A 11 10.41 -0.73 7.28
CA ALA A 11 11.06 0.51 7.68
C ALA A 11 10.05 1.51 8.24
N HIS A 12 10.52 2.33 9.18
CA HIS A 12 9.72 3.39 9.81
C HIS A 12 10.40 4.75 9.61
N ALA A 13 9.67 5.69 9.02
CA ALA A 13 10.13 7.07 8.86
C ALA A 13 9.48 7.96 9.92
N PHE A 14 10.30 8.74 10.63
CA PHE A 14 9.83 9.75 11.58
C PHE A 14 10.10 11.14 10.99
N CYS A 15 9.05 11.94 10.79
CA CYS A 15 9.18 13.25 10.20
C CYS A 15 8.25 14.28 10.85
N ARG A 16 8.49 15.55 10.54
CA ARG A 16 7.60 16.64 10.95
C ARG A 16 6.39 16.68 10.03
N GLY A 17 5.25 17.10 10.56
CA GLY A 17 3.98 17.19 9.80
C GLY A 17 4.09 17.83 8.40
N PRO A 18 4.81 18.95 8.22
CA PRO A 18 4.97 19.58 6.91
C PRO A 18 5.74 18.73 5.87
N ASN A 19 6.50 17.73 6.29
CA ASN A 19 7.35 16.91 5.41
C ASN A 19 6.65 15.64 4.93
N VAL A 20 5.50 15.26 5.51
CA VAL A 20 4.84 13.98 5.23
C VAL A 20 4.59 13.75 3.75
N GLU A 21 4.06 14.74 3.04
CA GLU A 21 3.78 14.61 1.61
C GLU A 21 5.06 14.34 0.79
N ASN A 22 6.15 15.04 1.13
CA ASN A 22 7.44 14.85 0.47
C ASN A 22 8.04 13.47 0.75
N ASP A 23 7.98 13.02 2.00
CA ASP A 23 8.53 11.71 2.38
C ASP A 23 7.75 10.57 1.73
N VAL A 24 6.42 10.69 1.64
CA VAL A 24 5.57 9.73 0.90
C VAL A 24 5.90 9.76 -0.59
N ALA A 25 6.11 10.94 -1.18
CA ALA A 25 6.49 11.05 -2.59
C ALA A 25 7.85 10.38 -2.87
N CYS A 26 8.86 10.61 -2.02
CA CYS A 26 10.16 9.93 -2.11
C CYS A 26 10.00 8.40 -2.06
N PHE A 27 9.16 7.89 -1.15
CA PHE A 27 8.89 6.45 -1.07
C PHE A 27 8.22 5.91 -2.33
N ILE A 28 7.24 6.62 -2.90
CA ILE A 28 6.58 6.21 -4.15
C ILE A 28 7.55 6.15 -5.32
N VAL A 29 8.52 7.08 -5.39
CA VAL A 29 9.59 7.05 -6.42
C VAL A 29 10.45 5.81 -6.24
N LEU A 30 10.97 5.59 -5.03
CA LEU A 30 11.79 4.42 -4.70
C LEU A 30 11.08 3.11 -5.05
N LEU A 31 9.82 2.96 -4.62
CA LEU A 31 9.02 1.78 -4.90
C LEU A 31 8.82 1.57 -6.42
N GLY A 32 8.62 2.67 -7.16
CA GLY A 32 8.52 2.65 -8.62
C GLY A 32 9.80 2.16 -9.30
N GLU A 33 10.98 2.55 -8.81
CA GLU A 33 12.27 2.07 -9.31
C GLU A 33 12.44 0.57 -9.06
N VAL A 34 12.14 0.11 -7.84
CA VAL A 34 12.18 -1.31 -7.48
C VAL A 34 11.24 -2.13 -8.38
N TYR A 35 10.01 -1.66 -8.58
CA TYR A 35 9.04 -2.33 -9.46
C TYR A 35 9.52 -2.39 -10.91
N ARG A 36 10.08 -1.31 -11.44
CA ARG A 36 10.66 -1.28 -12.78
C ARG A 36 11.78 -2.30 -12.93
N ASP A 37 12.71 -2.34 -11.98
CA ASP A 37 13.87 -3.22 -12.03
C ASP A 37 13.46 -4.71 -11.91
N LEU A 38 12.35 -5.00 -11.24
CA LEU A 38 11.71 -6.33 -11.18
C LEU A 38 10.83 -6.66 -12.40
N GLY A 39 10.69 -5.75 -13.37
CA GLY A 39 9.91 -5.96 -14.59
C GLY A 39 8.41 -5.65 -14.48
N PHE A 40 7.97 -5.01 -13.39
CA PHE A 40 6.59 -4.54 -13.20
C PHE A 40 6.45 -3.12 -13.77
N LEU A 41 6.05 -3.03 -15.05
CA LEU A 41 5.98 -1.76 -15.78
C LEU A 41 4.80 -0.86 -15.40
N SER A 42 3.81 -1.39 -14.66
CA SER A 42 2.62 -0.65 -14.25
C SER A 42 2.04 -1.18 -12.95
N TYR A 43 1.60 -0.28 -12.08
CA TYR A 43 0.88 -0.57 -10.86
C TYR A 43 -0.21 0.48 -10.63
N GLU A 44 -1.25 0.07 -9.92
CA GLU A 44 -2.37 0.88 -9.46
C GLU A 44 -2.10 1.30 -8.01
N VAL A 45 -2.58 2.48 -7.64
CA VAL A 45 -2.50 3.00 -6.26
C VAL A 45 -3.91 3.20 -5.73
N ALA A 46 -4.16 2.84 -4.48
CA ALA A 46 -5.42 3.10 -3.80
C ALA A 46 -5.21 3.67 -2.40
N LEU A 47 -6.00 4.68 -2.03
CA LEU A 47 -6.06 5.19 -0.67
C LEU A 47 -7.06 4.37 0.14
N ALA A 48 -6.58 3.63 1.13
CA ALA A 48 -7.42 2.92 2.08
C ALA A 48 -7.72 3.79 3.30
N THR A 49 -8.98 4.18 3.46
CA THR A 49 -9.43 5.12 4.51
C THR A 49 -9.93 4.41 5.76
N ARG A 50 -10.18 5.17 6.82
CA ARG A 50 -10.48 4.69 8.17
C ARG A 50 -11.55 3.60 8.21
N ARG A 51 -11.31 2.60 9.06
CA ARG A 51 -12.29 1.56 9.40
C ARG A 51 -13.10 1.94 10.64
N ALA A 52 -14.19 1.23 10.89
CA ALA A 52 -15.08 1.49 12.03
C ALA A 52 -14.34 1.39 13.37
N ALA A 53 -13.66 0.27 13.63
CA ALA A 53 -12.86 0.06 14.84
C ALA A 53 -11.43 0.59 14.64
N ARG A 54 -11.15 1.81 15.12
CA ARG A 54 -9.87 2.51 14.95
C ARG A 54 -9.39 3.13 16.25
N ALA A 55 -8.08 3.36 16.34
CA ALA A 55 -7.45 4.13 17.40
C ALA A 55 -7.27 5.59 16.96
N GLY A 56 -7.17 6.49 17.93
CA GLY A 56 -6.92 7.92 17.70
C GLY A 56 -8.15 8.74 17.32
N ASP A 57 -7.97 10.06 17.29
CA ASP A 57 -9.03 11.03 17.10
C ASP A 57 -9.38 11.27 15.64
N ASP A 58 -10.63 11.62 15.37
CA ASP A 58 -11.09 11.91 14.01
C ASP A 58 -10.36 13.08 13.35
N ALA A 59 -9.87 14.04 14.14
CA ALA A 59 -9.07 15.15 13.63
C ALA A 59 -7.73 14.68 13.04
N ILE A 60 -7.05 13.75 13.71
CA ILE A 60 -5.79 13.16 13.21
C ILE A 60 -6.08 12.33 11.97
N TRP A 61 -7.15 11.53 11.98
CA TRP A 61 -7.55 10.76 10.80
C TRP A 61 -7.87 11.64 9.59
N ASN A 62 -8.63 12.73 9.78
CA ASN A 62 -8.93 13.68 8.70
C ASN A 62 -7.64 14.25 8.10
N TRP A 63 -6.70 14.65 8.96
CA TRP A 63 -5.41 15.17 8.54
C TRP A 63 -4.60 14.12 7.78
N SER A 64 -4.46 12.89 8.31
CA SER A 64 -3.69 11.82 7.70
C SER A 64 -4.27 11.37 6.35
N GLU A 65 -5.60 11.23 6.26
CA GLU A 65 -6.27 10.86 5.00
C GLU A 65 -6.07 11.93 3.92
N ALA A 66 -6.16 13.21 4.30
CA ALA A 66 -5.89 14.31 3.37
C ALA A 66 -4.44 14.27 2.89
N LYS A 67 -3.46 14.17 3.80
CA LYS A 67 -2.03 14.17 3.45
C LYS A 67 -1.62 12.99 2.59
N LEU A 68 -2.08 11.77 2.89
CA LEU A 68 -1.82 10.61 2.05
C LEU A 68 -2.56 10.69 0.71
N GLY A 69 -3.77 11.23 0.70
CA GLY A 69 -4.57 11.44 -0.50
C GLY A 69 -3.90 12.41 -1.47
N ASP A 70 -3.47 13.57 -0.97
CA ASP A 70 -2.78 14.61 -1.74
C ASP A 70 -1.46 14.09 -2.31
N ALA A 71 -0.64 13.42 -1.48
CA ALA A 71 0.63 12.83 -1.92
C ALA A 71 0.43 11.73 -2.98
N GLY A 72 -0.57 10.86 -2.79
CA GLY A 72 -0.92 9.83 -3.76
C GLY A 72 -1.41 10.40 -5.10
N ALA A 73 -2.28 11.41 -5.04
CA ALA A 73 -2.85 12.05 -6.23
C ALA A 73 -1.80 12.84 -7.03
N ALA A 74 -0.89 13.55 -6.34
CA ALA A 74 0.19 14.31 -6.98
C ALA A 74 1.14 13.40 -7.78
N MET A 75 1.43 12.20 -7.26
CA MET A 75 2.33 11.25 -7.91
C MET A 75 1.64 10.39 -8.97
N ARG A 76 0.35 10.07 -8.78
CA ARG A 76 -0.43 9.17 -9.64
C ARG A 76 -1.89 9.66 -9.71
N PRO A 77 -2.32 10.37 -10.77
CA PRO A 77 -3.67 10.96 -10.87
C PRO A 77 -4.83 9.96 -11.02
N CYS A 78 -4.60 8.66 -10.82
CA CYS A 78 -5.63 7.60 -10.88
C CYS A 78 -5.75 6.83 -9.55
N ALA A 79 -5.41 7.45 -8.42
CA ALA A 79 -5.57 6.82 -7.12
C ALA A 79 -7.06 6.53 -6.84
N SER A 80 -7.41 5.26 -6.64
CA SER A 80 -8.77 4.86 -6.24
C SER A 80 -8.93 4.95 -4.71
N ILE A 81 -10.16 4.99 -4.21
CA ILE A 81 -10.42 5.00 -2.75
C ILE A 81 -10.99 3.65 -2.34
N ASN A 82 -10.39 3.05 -1.32
CA ASN A 82 -10.82 1.80 -0.68
C ASN A 82 -11.40 2.11 0.71
N PRO A 83 -12.71 2.41 0.82
CA PRO A 83 -13.31 2.83 2.08
C PRO A 83 -13.27 1.70 3.12
N GLY A 84 -12.87 2.04 4.36
CA GLY A 84 -12.87 1.09 5.47
C GLY A 84 -11.77 0.03 5.45
N LYS A 85 -10.79 0.16 4.54
CA LYS A 85 -9.66 -0.78 4.39
C LYS A 85 -8.37 -0.28 5.02
N GLY A 86 -8.38 0.89 5.64
CA GLY A 86 -7.27 1.42 6.42
C GLY A 86 -6.85 0.47 7.55
N ALA A 87 -5.64 0.69 8.06
CA ALA A 87 -5.17 0.00 9.25
C ALA A 87 -5.95 0.49 10.48
N PHE A 88 -5.66 -0.08 11.66
CA PHE A 88 -6.37 0.32 12.88
C PHE A 88 -5.87 1.66 13.44
N ASP A 89 -4.66 2.04 13.06
CA ASP A 89 -3.85 3.16 13.53
C ASP A 89 -3.68 4.28 12.49
N GLY A 90 -4.00 4.03 11.21
CA GLY A 90 -3.94 5.07 10.18
C GLY A 90 -4.42 4.63 8.79
N PRO A 91 -4.58 5.60 7.87
CA PRO A 91 -4.82 5.31 6.46
C PRO A 91 -3.54 4.79 5.80
N LYS A 92 -3.68 4.13 4.65
CA LYS A 92 -2.52 3.62 3.88
C LYS A 92 -2.72 3.78 2.38
N LEU A 93 -1.61 3.90 1.66
CA LEU A 93 -1.58 3.72 0.21
C LEU A 93 -1.30 2.26 -0.11
N GLU A 94 -2.16 1.66 -0.92
CA GLU A 94 -2.04 0.29 -1.40
C GLU A 94 -1.54 0.31 -2.84
N PHE A 95 -0.47 -0.45 -3.12
CA PHE A 95 0.14 -0.57 -4.43
C PHE A 95 -0.16 -1.97 -4.98
N ALA A 96 -0.86 -2.04 -6.11
CA ALA A 96 -1.27 -3.30 -6.71
C ALA A 96 -0.77 -3.39 -8.15
N TRP A 97 -0.19 -4.53 -8.52
CA TRP A 97 0.20 -4.82 -9.90
C TRP A 97 -0.49 -6.09 -10.37
N ARG A 98 -0.78 -6.17 -11.68
CA ARG A 98 -1.35 -7.38 -12.28
C ARG A 98 -0.24 -8.20 -12.90
N VAL A 99 0.01 -9.36 -12.33
CA VAL A 99 0.84 -10.40 -12.93
C VAL A 99 -0.02 -11.28 -13.81
N LYS A 100 0.26 -11.33 -15.12
CA LYS A 100 -0.26 -12.38 -16.01
C LYS A 100 0.44 -13.69 -15.67
N TRP A 101 -0.04 -14.39 -14.65
CA TRP A 101 0.35 -15.76 -14.43
C TRP A 101 -0.17 -16.61 -15.58
N ARG A 102 0.73 -17.04 -16.48
CA ARG A 102 0.44 -18.17 -17.37
C ARG A 102 0.17 -19.37 -16.46
N CYS A 103 -1.09 -19.78 -16.40
CA CYS A 103 -1.62 -20.86 -15.60
C CYS A 103 -0.64 -22.06 -15.54
N ARG A 104 0.15 -22.19 -14.46
CA ARG A 104 0.56 -23.50 -13.98
C ARG A 104 -0.54 -23.93 -13.03
N ARG A 105 -1.35 -24.87 -13.48
CA ARG A 105 -2.19 -25.66 -12.60
C ARG A 105 -1.23 -26.37 -11.64
N TRP A 106 -1.17 -25.94 -10.39
CA TRP A 106 -0.47 -26.69 -9.36
C TRP A 106 -1.25 -28.00 -9.18
N PRO A 107 -0.63 -29.19 -9.32
CA PRO A 107 -1.34 -30.40 -8.97
C PRO A 107 -1.61 -30.35 -7.48
N SER A 108 -2.88 -30.24 -7.10
CA SER A 108 -3.31 -30.75 -5.80
C SER A 108 -3.06 -32.25 -5.85
N SER A 109 -2.05 -32.74 -5.13
CA SER A 109 -1.90 -34.18 -4.93
C SER A 109 -3.17 -34.72 -4.25
N PRO A 110 -3.80 -35.79 -4.74
CA PRO A 110 -4.96 -36.39 -4.08
C PRO A 110 -4.63 -37.17 -2.80
N ASP A 111 -3.35 -37.40 -2.50
CA ASP A 111 -2.93 -38.31 -1.43
C ASP A 111 -2.02 -37.63 -0.41
N ALA A 112 -2.64 -37.15 0.67
CA ALA A 112 -1.99 -37.07 1.97
C ALA A 112 -2.94 -37.73 2.98
N ARG A 113 -2.72 -39.03 3.20
CA ARG A 113 -3.17 -39.74 4.39
C ARG A 113 -2.35 -39.31 5.59
#